data_AF-A0A955EZT0-F1
#
_entry.id   AF-A0A955EZT0-F1
#
_cell.length_a   1.000
_cell.length_b   1.000
_cell.length_c   1.000
_cell.angle_alpha   90.00
_cell.angle_beta   90.00
_cell.angle_gamma   90.00
#
_symmetry.space_group_name_H-M   'P 1'
#
loop_
_entity.id
_entity.type
_entity.pdbx_description
1 polymer ?
#
loop_
_entity_poly.entity_id
_entity_poly.type
_entity_poly.pdbx_seq_one_letter_code
_entity_poly.pdbx_strand_id
1 'polypeptide(L)'
;MGRNATEIRKGNVLIIDDQLWAVTDYHHHTPGNLRSIIRLGIKSLASGQSKQIRASSSETFEVAFLEKRKCQFLYKEVSDSSLVFMDQQDFEQYHLQPDFVGDASNFVV
;
A
#
# COMPACT_ATOMS: atom_id res chain seq x y z
N MET A 1 0.19 -5.95 15.59
CA MET A 1 -1.22 -5.74 16.02
C MET A 1 -2.10 -5.97 14.80
N GLY A 2 -2.81 -7.10 14.71
CA GLY A 2 -3.72 -7.37 13.60
C GLY A 2 -5.08 -6.68 13.81
N ARG A 3 -5.70 -6.20 12.72
CA ARG A 3 -7.10 -5.73 12.71
C ARG A 3 -8.02 -6.83 12.23
N ASN A 4 -9.22 -6.90 12.78
CA ASN A 4 -10.22 -7.85 12.30
C ASN A 4 -10.64 -7.52 10.87
N ALA A 5 -11.02 -8.53 10.10
CA ALA A 5 -11.50 -8.38 8.73
C ALA A 5 -12.69 -7.42 8.63
N THR A 6 -13.54 -7.35 9.68
CA THR A 6 -14.69 -6.44 9.79
C THR A 6 -14.31 -4.97 9.93
N GLU A 7 -13.10 -4.67 10.41
CA GLU A 7 -12.56 -3.32 10.60
C GLU A 7 -11.81 -2.82 9.36
N ILE A 8 -11.63 -3.68 8.36
CA ILE A 8 -11.00 -3.30 7.10
C ILE A 8 -11.91 -2.33 6.35
N ARG A 9 -11.30 -1.32 5.74
CA ARG A 9 -11.96 -0.32 4.91
C ARG A 9 -11.20 -0.19 3.59
N LYS A 10 -11.91 0.30 2.57
CA LYS A 10 -11.30 0.69 1.31
C LYS A 10 -10.21 1.73 1.56
N GLY A 11 -9.05 1.56 0.92
CA GLY A 11 -7.88 2.41 1.10
C GLY A 11 -6.90 1.93 2.17
N ASN A 12 -7.26 0.97 3.04
CA ASN A 12 -6.29 0.32 3.91
C ASN A 12 -5.27 -0.46 3.07
N VAL A 13 -4.07 -0.63 3.61
CA VAL A 13 -3.05 -1.52 3.03
C VAL A 13 -2.81 -2.68 3.97
N LEU A 14 -2.96 -3.89 3.44
CA LEU A 14 -2.83 -5.14 4.17
C LEU A 14 -1.48 -5.76 3.84
N ILE A 15 -0.86 -6.39 4.84
CA ILE A 15 0.30 -7.26 4.64
C ILE A 15 -0.24 -8.69 4.53
N ILE A 16 0.00 -9.31 3.38
CA ILE A 16 -0.37 -10.71 3.09
C ILE A 16 0.83 -11.33 2.39
N ASP A 17 1.35 -12.43 2.95
CA ASP A 17 2.55 -13.13 2.46
C ASP A 17 3.75 -12.18 2.28
N ASP A 18 3.99 -11.30 3.27
CA ASP A 18 5.02 -10.24 3.26
C ASP A 18 4.92 -9.23 2.10
N GLN A 19 3.79 -9.22 1.38
CA GLN A 19 3.52 -8.28 0.32
C GLN A 19 2.46 -7.26 0.74
N LEU A 20 2.60 -6.04 0.22
CA LEU A 20 1.67 -4.94 0.47
C LEU A 20 0.53 -4.93 -0.55
N TRP A 21 -0.70 -4.98 -0.04
CA TRP A 21 -1.92 -5.02 -0.82
C TRP A 21 -2.88 -3.91 -0.42
N ALA A 22 -3.16 -2.98 -1.33
CA ALA A 22 -4.15 -1.93 -1.12
C ALA A 22 -5.58 -2.46 -1.35
N VAL A 23 -6.48 -2.20 -0.41
CA VAL A 23 -7.90 -2.60 -0.50
C VAL A 23 -8.63 -1.67 -1.47
N THR A 24 -9.06 -2.22 -2.61
CA THR A 24 -9.86 -1.50 -3.61
C THR A 24 -11.34 -1.61 -3.32
N ASP A 25 -11.84 -2.75 -2.84
CA ASP A 25 -13.25 -2.99 -2.62
C ASP A 25 -13.50 -3.83 -1.36
N TYR A 26 -14.63 -3.58 -0.71
CA TYR A 26 -15.02 -4.24 0.53
C TYR A 26 -16.50 -4.63 0.45
N HIS A 27 -16.79 -5.93 0.59
CA HIS A 27 -18.15 -6.44 0.66
C HIS A 27 -18.31 -7.34 1.88
N HIS A 28 -19.16 -6.91 2.81
CA HIS A 28 -19.54 -7.72 3.97
C HIS A 28 -20.89 -8.38 3.69
N HIS A 29 -20.90 -9.71 3.68
CA HIS A 29 -22.11 -10.50 3.51
C HIS A 29 -22.38 -11.29 4.80
N THR A 30 -23.51 -11.03 5.43
CA THR A 30 -23.97 -11.72 6.65
C THR A 30 -25.23 -12.52 6.32
N PRO A 31 -25.09 -13.79 5.89
CA PRO A 31 -26.25 -14.66 5.70
C PRO A 31 -26.81 -15.03 7.08
N GLY A 32 -28.05 -14.67 7.38
CA GLY A 32 -28.59 -14.65 8.75
C GLY A 32 -28.21 -15.84 9.65
N ASN A 33 -28.32 -17.08 9.17
CA ASN A 33 -28.07 -18.29 9.96
C ASN A 33 -26.65 -18.89 9.78
N LEU A 34 -25.73 -18.17 9.11
CA LEU A 34 -24.38 -18.63 8.78
C LEU A 34 -23.33 -17.58 9.16
N ARG A 35 -22.06 -18.00 9.19
CA ARG A 35 -20.94 -17.08 9.47
C ARG A 35 -20.84 -16.00 8.41
N SER A 36 -20.62 -14.76 8.85
CA SER A 36 -20.36 -13.65 7.95
C SER A 36 -19.09 -13.85 7.14
N ILE A 37 -19.19 -13.55 5.85
CA ILE A 37 -18.10 -13.64 4.87
C ILE A 37 -17.79 -12.24 4.36
N ILE A 38 -16.51 -11.89 4.34
CA ILE A 38 -16.02 -10.63 3.81
C ILE A 38 -15.29 -10.93 2.51
N ARG A 39 -15.67 -10.25 1.43
CA ARG A 39 -14.95 -10.28 0.15
C ARG A 39 -14.19 -8.97 0.01
N LEU A 40 -12.89 -9.07 -0.16
CA LEU A 40 -12.01 -7.92 -0.37
C LEU A 40 -11.46 -7.98 -1.79
N GLY A 41 -11.65 -6.90 -2.53
CA GLY A 41 -10.85 -6.60 -3.72
C GLY A 41 -9.57 -5.93 -3.26
N ILE A 42 -8.42 -6.49 -3.64
CA ILE A 42 -7.11 -5.97 -3.26
C ILE A 42 -6.23 -5.80 -4.50
N LYS A 43 -5.31 -4.85 -4.45
CA LYS A 43 -4.33 -4.57 -5.51
C LYS A 43 -2.93 -4.48 -4.91
N SER A 44 -1.98 -5.24 -5.47
CA SER A 44 -0.59 -5.21 -5.05
C SER A 44 0.01 -3.83 -5.30
N LEU A 45 0.70 -3.29 -4.31
CA LEU A 45 1.44 -2.03 -4.47
C LEU A 45 2.74 -2.21 -5.26
N ALA A 46 3.34 -3.40 -5.22
CA ALA A 46 4.60 -3.68 -5.90
C ALA A 46 4.39 -4.01 -7.40
N SER A 47 3.43 -4.90 -7.71
CA SER A 47 3.23 -5.39 -9.08
C SER A 47 2.00 -4.80 -9.78
N GLY A 48 1.13 -4.08 -9.06
CA GLY A 48 -0.13 -3.57 -9.59
C GLY A 48 -1.19 -4.64 -9.87
N GLN A 49 -0.92 -5.92 -9.60
CA GLN A 49 -1.87 -7.00 -9.82
C GLN A 49 -3.07 -6.90 -8.87
N SER A 50 -4.27 -7.16 -9.39
CA SER A 50 -5.50 -7.21 -8.60
C SER A 50 -5.89 -8.64 -8.26
N LYS A 51 -6.31 -8.88 -7.02
CA LYS A 51 -6.79 -10.18 -6.53
C LYS A 51 -8.07 -9.97 -5.72
N GLN A 52 -8.92 -10.99 -5.65
CA GLN A 52 -10.02 -11.05 -4.70
C GLN A 52 -9.74 -12.11 -3.64
N ILE A 53 -9.92 -11.74 -2.37
CA ILE A 53 -9.79 -12.65 -1.24
C ILE A 53 -11.13 -12.75 -0.49
N ARG A 54 -11.37 -13.92 0.08
CA ARG A 54 -12.53 -14.18 0.94
C ARG A 54 -12.00 -14.44 2.33
N ALA A 55 -12.42 -13.61 3.27
CA ALA A 55 -12.04 -13.69 4.67
C ALA A 55 -13.24 -14.00 5.54
N SER A 56 -13.01 -14.68 6.65
CA SER A 56 -14.02 -14.79 7.71
C SER A 56 -14.04 -13.50 8.54
N SER A 57 -15.18 -13.19 9.14
CA SER A 57 -15.30 -12.03 10.06
C SER A 57 -14.36 -12.10 11.28
N SER A 58 -13.93 -13.31 11.68
CA SER A 58 -12.98 -13.54 12.78
C SER A 58 -11.52 -13.56 12.35
N GLU A 59 -11.25 -13.41 11.05
CA GLU A 59 -9.89 -13.43 10.52
C GLU A 59 -9.21 -12.08 10.75
N THR A 60 -7.97 -12.10 11.21
CA THR A 60 -7.19 -10.89 11.49
C THR A 60 -6.16 -10.66 10.41
N PHE A 61 -6.09 -9.44 9.89
CA PHE A 61 -5.10 -9.00 8.93
C PHE A 61 -4.16 -7.99 9.56
N GLU A 62 -2.89 -8.03 9.18
CA GLU A 62 -1.97 -6.97 9.52
C GLU A 62 -2.17 -5.78 8.58
N VAL A 63 -2.32 -4.59 9.15
CA VAL A 63 -2.54 -3.36 8.41
C VAL A 63 -1.26 -2.55 8.45
N ALA A 64 -0.65 -2.33 7.30
CA ALA A 64 0.49 -1.43 7.17
C ALA A 64 0.01 0.02 7.28
N PHE A 65 0.67 0.80 8.14
CA PHE A 65 0.51 2.24 8.14
C PHE A 65 1.44 2.83 7.08
N LEU A 66 0.85 3.49 6.08
CA LEU A 66 1.59 4.16 5.03
C LEU A 66 1.32 5.65 5.13
N GLU A 67 2.39 6.41 5.26
CA GLU A 67 2.34 7.86 5.21
C GLU A 67 2.64 8.30 3.77
N LYS A 68 1.78 9.16 3.21
CA LYS A 68 2.02 9.79 1.91
C LYS A 68 2.57 11.18 2.15
N ARG A 69 3.85 11.35 1.89
CA ARG A 69 4.52 12.65 1.96
C ARG A 69 4.67 13.26 0.57
N LYS A 70 4.50 14.58 0.48
CA LYS A 70 4.72 15.33 -0.75
C LYS A 70 6.19 15.72 -0.79
N CYS A 71 6.96 15.00 -1.60
CA CYS A 71 8.36 15.30 -1.79
C CYS A 71 8.58 15.99 -3.15
N GLN A 72 9.50 16.95 -3.16
CA GLN A 72 9.99 17.58 -4.37
C GLN A 72 11.28 16.90 -4.82
N PHE A 73 11.37 16.56 -6.10
CA PHE A 73 12.63 16.11 -6.66
C PHE A 73 13.64 17.26 -6.70
N LEU A 74 14.87 16.99 -6.27
CA LEU A 74 15.95 17.96 -6.31
C LEU A 74 16.89 17.69 -7.49
N TYR A 75 17.60 16.56 -7.46
CA TYR A 75 18.56 16.18 -8.49
C TYR A 75 18.85 14.68 -8.41
N LYS A 76 19.48 14.16 -9.47
CA LYS A 76 20.05 12.82 -9.50
C LYS A 76 21.52 12.89 -9.11
N GLU A 77 21.91 12.13 -8.10
CA GLU A 77 23.30 12.02 -7.67
C GLU A 77 24.07 11.13 -8.66
N VAL A 78 25.21 11.63 -9.15
CA VAL A 78 25.99 10.98 -10.23
C VAL A 78 26.83 9.81 -9.71
N SER A 79 27.18 9.81 -8.42
CA SER A 79 28.00 8.79 -7.74
C SER A 79 27.29 7.45 -7.66
N ASP A 80 26.06 7.42 -7.12
CA ASP A 80 25.31 6.20 -6.82
C ASP A 80 24.01 6.04 -7.62
N SER A 81 23.82 6.87 -8.65
CA SER A 81 22.57 6.94 -9.44
C SER A 81 21.31 7.18 -8.60
N SER A 82 21.45 7.58 -7.34
CA SER A 82 20.35 7.80 -6.41
C SER A 82 19.60 9.09 -6.75
N LEU A 83 18.28 9.06 -6.62
CA LEU A 83 17.40 10.20 -6.81
C LEU A 83 17.17 10.85 -5.44
N VAL A 84 17.49 12.14 -5.34
CA VAL A 84 17.32 12.90 -4.10
C VAL A 84 15.98 13.63 -4.13
N PHE A 85 15.17 13.36 -3.12
CA PHE A 85 13.88 14.02 -2.90
C PHE A 85 13.92 14.78 -1.59
N MET A 86 13.23 15.91 -1.53
CA MET A 86 13.10 16.72 -0.32
C MET A 86 11.64 16.81 0.08
N ASP A 87 11.30 16.46 1.31
CA ASP A 87 9.95 16.66 1.85
C ASP A 87 9.68 18.17 2.02
N GLN A 88 8.50 18.62 1.60
CA GLN A 88 8.12 20.03 1.64
C GLN A 88 7.71 20.52 3.03
N GLN A 89 7.50 19.62 4.00
CA GLN A 89 7.04 19.97 5.35
C GLN A 89 8.20 20.21 6.31
N ASP A 90 9.17 19.30 6.34
CA ASP A 90 10.30 19.31 7.27
C ASP A 90 11.65 19.56 6.58
N PHE A 91 11.66 19.67 5.24
CA PHE A 91 12.87 19.84 4.42
C PHE A 91 13.88 18.69 4.57
N GLU A 92 13.42 17.51 5.02
CA GLU A 92 14.26 16.32 5.07
C GLU A 92 14.57 15.80 3.66
N GLN A 93 15.81 15.35 3.46
CA GLN A 93 16.27 14.79 2.20
C GLN A 93 16.28 13.27 2.25
N TYR A 94 15.69 12.66 1.23
CA TYR A 94 15.57 11.21 1.05
C TYR A 94 16.30 10.79 -0.22
N HIS A 95 17.22 9.84 -0.07
CA HIS A 95 17.94 9.24 -1.19
C HIS A 95 17.20 7.94 -1.56
N LEU A 96 16.65 7.88 -2.76
CA LEU A 96 15.94 6.71 -3.28
C LEU A 96 16.69 6.14 -4.47
N GLN A 97 16.86 4.81 -4.49
CA GLN A 97 17.40 4.16 -5.68
C GLN A 97 16.38 4.21 -6.83
N PRO A 98 16.83 4.31 -8.09
CA PRO A 98 15.95 4.37 -9.26
C PRO A 98 14.95 3.21 -9.33
N ASP A 99 15.35 2.02 -8.89
CA ASP A 99 14.53 0.82 -8.90
C ASP A 99 13.23 0.95 -8.07
N PHE A 100 13.26 1.75 -6.99
CA PHE A 100 12.08 2.02 -6.17
C PHE A 100 11.12 3.05 -6.79
N VAL A 101 11.64 3.93 -7.66
CA VAL A 101 10.87 4.97 -8.33
C VAL A 101 10.22 4.41 -9.61
N GLY A 102 10.79 3.36 -10.19
CA GLY A 102 10.24 2.65 -11.35
C GLY A 102 10.01 3.59 -12.53
N ASP A 103 8.91 3.38 -13.28
CA ASP A 103 8.57 4.20 -14.46
C ASP A 103 8.36 5.69 -14.16
N ALA A 104 8.14 6.05 -12.88
CA ALA A 104 7.97 7.44 -12.50
C ALA A 104 9.27 8.25 -12.63
N SER A 105 10.46 7.62 -12.65
CA SER A 105 11.73 8.31 -12.87
C SER A 105 11.78 8.99 -14.23
N ASN A 106 11.03 8.48 -15.21
CA ASN A 106 10.96 9.03 -16.57
C ASN A 106 10.12 10.32 -16.66
N PHE A 107 9.35 10.65 -15.62
CA PHE A 107 8.50 11.85 -15.57
C PHE A 107 9.08 12.96 -14.67
N VAL A 108 10.26 12.73 -14.12
CA VAL A 108 10.96 13.70 -13.30
C VAL A 108 11.98 14.43 -14.19
N VAL A 109 11.68 15.70 -14.52
CA VAL A 109 12.52 16.60 -15.34
C VAL A 109 13.12 17.68 -14.47
#